data_AF-A0A957M1W7-F1
#
_entry.id   AF-A0A957M1W7-F1
#
_cell.length_a   1.000
_cell.length_b   1.000
_cell.length_c   1.000
_cell.angle_alpha   90.00
_cell.angle_beta   90.00
_cell.angle_gamma   90.00
#
_symmetry.space_group_name_H-M   'P 1'
#
loop_
_entity.id
_entity.type
_entity.pdbx_description
1 polymer ?
#
loop_
_entity_poly.entity_id
_entity_poly.type
_entity_poly.pdbx_seq_one_letter_code
_entity_poly.pdbx_strand_id
1 'polypeptide(L)' 'MQLALSFSDIVDAADHLTLAEQESLIDILSRRLAENRRAELAQDVHDARQEYHRGQTQAATADDIMNDLLS' A
#
# COMPACT_ATOMS: atom_id res chain seq x y z
N MET A 1 -4.15 11.08 17.10
CA MET A 1 -5.60 10.97 17.39
C MET A 1 -6.07 9.64 16.85
N GLN A 2 -6.56 8.76 17.70
CA GLN A 2 -7.22 7.52 17.27
C GLN A 2 -8.59 7.93 16.72
N LEU A 3 -8.93 7.51 15.49
CA LEU A 3 -10.29 7.63 15.01
C LEU A 3 -11.17 6.85 16.00
N ALA A 4 -12.12 7.51 16.65
CA ALA A 4 -13.03 6.88 17.61
C ALA A 4 -14.12 6.00 16.93
N LEU A 5 -13.98 5.76 15.62
CA LEU A 5 -14.89 4.98 14.79
C LEU A 5 -14.19 3.68 14.42
N SER A 6 -14.87 2.57 14.70
CA SER A 6 -14.46 1.24 14.25
C SER A 6 -14.69 1.10 12.74
N PHE A 7 -14.11 0.05 12.14
CA PHE A 7 -14.39 -0.28 10.75
C PHE A 7 -15.89 -0.52 10.50
N SER A 8 -16.59 -1.17 11.45
CA SER A 8 -18.03 -1.39 11.36
C SER A 8 -18.78 -0.06 11.29
N ASP A 9 -18.44 0.89 12.17
CA ASP A 9 -19.11 2.20 12.21
C ASP A 9 -18.94 2.97 10.88
N ILE A 10 -17.81 2.78 10.18
CA ILE A 10 -17.55 3.40 8.88
C ILE A 10 -18.41 2.75 7.78
N VAL A 11 -18.57 1.43 7.81
CA VAL A 11 -19.44 0.71 6.86
C VAL A 11 -20.89 1.10 7.08
N ASP A 12 -21.35 1.08 8.34
CA ASP A 12 -22.71 1.46 8.72
C ASP A 12 -23.00 2.92 8.32
N ALA A 13 -22.03 3.83 8.47
CA ALA A 13 -22.17 5.21 8.02
C ALA A 13 -22.25 5.33 6.49
N ALA A 14 -21.56 4.48 5.73
CA ALA A 14 -21.63 4.47 4.28
C ALA A 14 -23.01 3.99 3.76
N ASP A 15 -23.66 3.08 4.49
CA ASP A 15 -25.00 2.58 4.16
C ASP A 15 -26.08 3.68 4.26
N HIS A 16 -25.84 4.75 5.02
CA HIS A 16 -26.75 5.90 5.13
C HIS A 16 -26.59 6.94 4.01
N LEU A 17 -25.59 6.81 3.15
CA LEU A 17 -25.40 7.68 1.99
C LEU A 17 -26.39 7.36 0.87
N THR A 18 -26.70 8.35 0.04
CA THR A 18 -27.41 8.08 -1.22
C THR A 18 -26.52 7.27 -2.16
N LEU A 19 -27.12 6.59 -3.15
CA LEU A 19 -26.37 5.78 -4.12
C LEU A 19 -25.26 6.60 -4.83
N ALA A 20 -25.55 7.83 -5.24
CA ALA A 20 -24.58 8.72 -5.89
C ALA A 20 -23.42 9.12 -4.95
N GLU A 21 -23.71 9.30 -3.66
CA GLU A 21 -22.69 9.59 -2.66
C GLU A 21 -21.84 8.36 -2.34
N GLN A 22 -22.44 7.16 -2.30
CA GLN A 22 -21.70 5.91 -2.16
C GLN A 22 -20.74 5.69 -3.33
N GLU A 23 -21.21 5.88 -4.57
CA GLU A 23 -20.37 5.81 -5.78
C GLU A 23 -19.21 6.82 -5.70
N SER A 24 -19.50 8.06 -5.29
CA SER A 24 -18.48 9.09 -5.10
C SER A 24 -17.46 8.72 -4.00
N LEU A 25 -17.92 8.11 -2.91
CA LEU A 25 -17.07 7.64 -1.82
C LEU A 25 -16.11 6.54 -2.29
N ILE A 26 -16.63 5.55 -3.03
CA ILE A 26 -15.82 4.46 -3.60
C ILE A 26 -14.72 5.03 -4.49
N ASP A 27 -15.06 5.98 -5.34
CA ASP A 27 -14.14 6.66 -6.24
C ASP A 27 -13.02 7.39 -5.50
N ILE A 28 -13.37 8.15 -4.46
CA ILE A 28 -12.41 8.87 -3.62
C ILE A 28 -11.48 7.90 -2.89
N LEU A 29 -12.04 6.86 -2.27
CA LEU A 29 -11.25 5.88 -1.52
C LEU A 29 -10.31 5.09 -2.43
N SER A 30 -10.76 4.71 -3.62
CA SER A 30 -9.94 4.01 -4.61
C SER A 30 -8.73 4.85 -5.05
N ARG A 31 -8.95 6.14 -5.32
CA ARG A 31 -7.87 7.07 -5.67
C ARG A 31 -6.85 7.21 -4.54
N ARG A 32 -7.33 7.43 -3.31
CA ARG A 32 -6.47 7.55 -2.12
C ARG A 32 -5.67 6.29 -1.84
N LEU A 33 -6.28 5.11 -1.98
CA LEU A 33 -5.58 3.84 -1.79
C LEU A 33 -4.47 3.67 -2.84
N ALA A 34 -4.74 4.02 -4.10
CA ALA A 34 -3.74 3.97 -5.15
C ALA A 34 -2.59 4.95 -4.90
N GLU A 35 -2.87 6.15 -4.36
CA GLU A 35 -1.85 7.13 -3.97
C GLU A 35 -0.97 6.61 -2.83
N ASN A 36 -1.56 6.06 -1.77
CA ASN A 36 -0.82 5.51 -0.64
C ASN A 36 0.10 4.36 -1.09
N ARG A 37 -0.40 3.43 -1.91
CA ARG A 37 0.42 2.34 -2.46
C ARG A 37 1.57 2.84 -3.33
N ARG A 38 1.34 3.90 -4.12
CA ARG A 38 2.42 4.52 -4.91
C ARG A 38 3.48 5.16 -4.01
N ALA A 39 3.07 5.76 -2.89
CA ALA A 39 4.00 6.34 -1.92
C ALA A 39 4.85 5.26 -1.24
N GLU A 40 4.22 4.15 -0.81
CA GLU A 40 4.92 2.97 -0.28
C GLU A 40 5.94 2.42 -1.29
N LEU A 41 5.52 2.18 -2.54
CA LEU A 41 6.43 1.71 -3.58
C LEU A 41 7.58 2.69 -3.87
N ALA A 42 7.30 3.99 -3.85
CA ALA A 42 8.34 5.00 -4.05
C ALA A 42 9.37 5.00 -2.91
N GLN A 43 8.93 4.73 -1.68
CA GLN A 43 9.80 4.56 -0.52
C GLN A 43 10.65 3.29 -0.67
N ASP A 44 10.04 2.14 -1.00
CA ASP A 44 10.77 0.89 -1.22
C ASP A 44 11.85 1.02 -2.30
N VAL A 45 11.51 1.70 -3.42
CA VAL A 45 12.48 1.98 -4.49
C VAL A 45 13.59 2.91 -4.02
N HIS A 46 13.28 3.92 -3.19
CA HIS A 46 14.27 4.81 -2.63
C HIS A 46 15.26 4.06 -1.74
N ASP A 47 14.74 3.20 -0.86
CA ASP A 47 15.54 2.43 0.09
C ASP A 47 16.42 1.40 -0.62
N ALA A 48 15.87 0.66 -1.59
CA ALA A 48 16.66 -0.27 -2.41
C ALA A 48 17.80 0.44 -3.17
N ARG A 49 17.56 1.66 -3.69
CA ARG A 49 18.61 2.45 -4.34
C ARG A 49 19.67 2.92 -3.34
N GLN A 50 19.27 3.35 -2.14
CA GLN A 50 20.21 3.74 -1.08
C GLN A 50 21.11 2.56 -0.68
N GLU A 51 20.54 1.38 -0.48
CA GLU A 51 21.27 0.16 -0.12
C GLU A 51 22.28 -0.23 -1.21
N TYR A 52 21.88 -0.17 -2.48
CA TYR A 52 22.77 -0.40 -3.61
C TYR A 52 23.95 0.60 -3.61
N HIS A 53 23.67 1.89 -3.45
CA HIS A 53 24.72 2.92 -3.41
C HIS A 53 25.66 2.77 -2.21
N ARG A 54 25.17 2.24 -1.09
CA ARG A 54 25.97 1.95 0.12
C ARG A 54 26.74 0.63 0.03
N GLY A 55 26.59 -0.13 -1.06
CA GLY A 55 27.21 -1.45 -1.22
C GLY A 55 26.65 -2.51 -0.28
N GLN A 56 25.41 -2.31 0.21
CA GLN A 56 24.71 -3.24 1.10
C GLN A 56 23.99 -4.36 0.32
N THR A 57 24.18 -4.43 -0.99
CA THR A 57 23.65 -5.48 -1.86
C THR A 57 24.63 -6.63 -2.02
N GLN A 58 24.12 -7.85 -2.04
CA GLN A 58 24.91 -9.05 -2.34
C GLN A 58 24.69 -9.49 -3.78
N ALA A 59 25.76 -9.94 -4.45
CA ALA A 59 25.62 -10.60 -5.74
C ALA A 59 24.94 -11.96 -5.55
N ALA A 60 23.84 -12.18 -6.26
CA ALA A 60 23.09 -13.43 -6.25
C ALA A 60 22.81 -13.86 -7.70
N THR A 61 22.88 -15.17 -7.95
CA THR A 61 22.43 -15.75 -9.22
C THR A 61 20.90 -15.87 -9.23
N ALA A 62 20.32 -16.13 -10.40
CA ALA A 62 18.89 -16.41 -10.50
C ALA A 62 18.47 -17.61 -9.63
N ASP A 63 19.32 -18.65 -9.55
CA ASP A 63 19.06 -19.83 -8.72
C ASP A 63 19.08 -19.48 -7.21
N ASP A 64 20.00 -18.62 -6.77
CA ASP A 64 20.06 -18.16 -5.38
C ASP A 64 18.77 -17.39 -4.99
N ILE A 65 18.31 -16.50 -5.87
CA ILE A 65 17.09 -15.72 -5.65
C ILE A 65 15.85 -16.63 -5.59
N MET A 66 15.78 -17.64 -6.47
CA MET A 66 14.66 -18.59 -6.47
C MET A 66 14.63 -19.47 -5.23
N ASN A 67 15.79 -19.84 -4.69
CA ASN A 67 15.87 -20.60 -3.44
C ASN A 67 15.35 -19.78 -2.23
N ASP A 68 15.68 -18.49 -2.17
CA ASP A 68 15.19 -17.60 -1.10
C ASP A 68 13.66 -17.37 -1.17
N LEU A 69 13.09 -17.26 -2.38
CA LEU A 69 11.65 -17.05 -2.59
C LEU A 69 10.77 -18.26 -2.26
N LEU A 70 11.33 -19.46 -2.38
CA LEU A 70 10.62 -20.74 -2.20
C LEU A 70 10.84 -21.39 -0.82
N SER A 71 11.64 -20.74 0.03
CA SER A 71 11.91 -21.15 1.42
C SER A 71 10.82 -20.67 2.38
#